data_AF-D7VNB4-F1
#
_entry.id   AF-D7VNB4-F1
#
_cell.length_a   1.000
_cell.length_b   1.000
_cell.length_c   1.000
_cell.angle_alpha   90.00
_cell.angle_beta   90.00
_cell.angle_gamma   90.00
#
_symmetry.space_group_name_H-M   'P 1'
#
loop_
_entity.id
_entity.type
_entity.pdbx_description
1 polymer ?
#
loop_
_entity_poly.entity_id
_entity_poly.type
_entity_poly.pdbx_seq_one_letter_code
_entity_poly.pdbx_strand_id
1 'polypeptide(L)' 'MVIRKGKVVKCPVDVPHWHGASADTAFVQVVITGREKGETVWLKPVTDAEYHSGPKH' A
#
# COMPACT_ATOMS: atom_id res chain seq x y z
N MET A 1 0.34 7.72 -4.06
CA MET A 1 -0.19 8.62 -3.00
C MET A 1 0.78 8.62 -1.83
N VAL A 2 1.07 9.78 -1.23
CA VAL A 2 1.85 9.84 0.03
C VAL A 2 0.92 9.69 1.24
N ILE A 3 1.30 8.84 2.19
CA ILE A 3 0.59 8.60 3.45
C ILE A 3 1.41 9.20 4.59
N ARG A 4 0.77 10.02 5.43
CA ARG A 4 1.38 10.63 6.61
C ARG A 4 0.61 10.20 7.86
N LYS A 5 1.23 10.35 9.03
CA LYS A 5 0.63 10.01 10.33
C LYS A 5 -0.78 10.61 10.46
N GLY A 6 -1.73 9.80 10.89
CA GLY A 6 -3.14 10.19 11.06
C GLY A 6 -4.00 10.10 9.80
N LYS A 7 -3.40 9.85 8.62
CA LYS A 7 -4.18 9.64 7.38
C LYS A 7 -4.83 8.27 7.38
N VAL A 8 -6.11 8.22 7.02
CA VAL A 8 -6.87 6.99 6.80
C VAL A 8 -7.02 6.75 5.31
N VAL A 9 -6.79 5.52 4.88
CA VAL A 9 -6.93 5.09 3.48
C VAL A 9 -7.93 3.95 3.44
N LYS A 10 -8.92 4.05 2.56
CA LYS A 10 -9.86 2.96 2.28
C LYS A 10 -9.43 2.25 0.99
N CYS A 11 -9.14 0.96 1.09
CA CYS A 11 -8.85 0.12 -0.07
C CYS A 11 -10.16 -0.44 -0.63
N PRO A 12 -10.55 -0.10 -1.88
CA PRO A 12 -11.74 -0.69 -2.50
C PRO A 12 -11.57 -2.19 -2.71
N VAL A 13 -12.69 -2.92 -2.67
CA VAL A 13 -12.74 -4.35 -2.99
C VAL A 13 -12.31 -4.59 -4.43
N ASP A 14 -11.58 -5.69 -4.66
CA ASP A 14 -11.11 -6.15 -5.97
C ASP A 14 -10.24 -5.15 -6.76
N VAL A 15 -9.66 -4.14 -6.08
CA VAL A 15 -8.70 -3.21 -6.68
C VAL A 15 -7.28 -3.59 -6.28
N PRO A 16 -6.42 -4.02 -7.23
CA PRO A 16 -5.01 -4.25 -6.98
C PRO A 16 -4.32 -3.00 -6.43
N HIS A 17 -3.60 -3.12 -5.33
CA HIS A 17 -2.87 -2.02 -4.71
C HIS A 17 -1.66 -2.52 -3.94
N TRP A 18 -0.75 -1.59 -3.64
CA TRP A 18 0.40 -1.81 -2.77
C TRP A 18 0.59 -0.58 -1.87
N HIS A 19 1.24 -0.79 -0.73
CA HIS A 19 1.59 0.27 0.22
C HIS A 19 2.86 -0.13 0.97
N GLY A 20 3.73 0.84 1.24
CA GLY A 20 5.02 0.62 1.89
C GLY A 20 5.67 1.93 2.28
N ALA A 21 6.88 1.83 2.82
CA ALA A 21 7.71 2.97 3.18
C ALA A 21 8.13 3.80 1.94
N SER A 22 8.39 5.10 2.14
CA SER A 22 9.15 5.87 1.16
C SER A 22 10.60 5.41 1.15
N ALA A 23 11.37 5.81 0.12
CA ALA A 23 12.75 5.35 -0.06
C ALA A 23 13.69 5.80 1.07
N ASP A 24 13.32 6.85 1.79
CA ASP A 24 14.13 7.55 2.78
C ASP A 24 13.59 7.46 4.22
N THR A 25 12.35 7.03 4.42
CA THR A 25 11.66 7.13 5.71
C THR A 25 10.90 5.86 6.04
N ALA A 26 11.14 5.32 7.24
CA ALA A 26 10.40 4.18 7.76
C ALA A 26 8.90 4.49 7.90
N PHE A 27 8.06 3.49 7.68
CA PHE A 27 6.61 3.61 7.71
C PHE A 27 5.99 2.52 8.57
N VAL A 28 5.05 2.92 9.44
CA VAL A 28 4.28 2.01 10.30
C VAL A 28 2.80 2.31 10.09
N GLN A 29 2.01 1.26 9.94
CA GLN A 29 0.56 1.35 9.78
C GLN A 29 -0.15 0.25 10.57
N VAL A 30 -1.39 0.54 10.95
CA VAL A 30 -2.35 -0.47 11.41
C VAL A 30 -3.27 -0.79 10.25
N VAL A 31 -3.38 -2.06 9.89
CA VAL A 31 -4.21 -2.53 8.78
C VAL A 31 -5.34 -3.39 9.34
N ILE A 32 -6.56 -3.12 8.88
CA ILE A 32 -7.76 -3.88 9.23
C ILE A 32 -8.31 -4.46 7.93
N THR A 33 -8.39 -5.79 7.85
CA THR A 33 -8.85 -6.51 6.66
C THR A 33 -9.98 -7.46 7.03
N GLY A 34 -11.15 -7.27 6.42
CA GLY A 34 -12.24 -8.25 6.46
C GLY A 34 -11.87 -9.49 5.62
N ARG A 35 -12.17 -10.68 6.12
CA ARG A 35 -11.88 -11.97 5.46
C ARG A 35 -13.13 -12.78 5.13
N GLU A 36 -14.32 -12.22 5.36
CA GLU A 36 -15.60 -12.88 5.14
C GLU A 36 -15.85 -13.23 3.66
N LYS A 37 -15.16 -12.56 2.74
CA LYS A 37 -15.23 -12.79 1.28
C LYS A 37 -14.00 -13.54 0.73
N GLY A 38 -13.18 -14.12 1.59
CA GLY A 38 -11.96 -14.83 1.22
C GLY A 38 -10.68 -14.13 1.66
N GLU A 39 -9.56 -14.74 1.30
CA GLU A 39 -8.22 -14.27 1.66
C GLU A 39 -7.67 -13.26 0.65
N THR A 40 -6.59 -12.58 1.03
CA THR A 40 -5.85 -11.69 0.13
C THR A 40 -5.26 -12.47 -1.04
N VAL A 41 -5.60 -12.07 -2.27
CA VAL A 41 -4.95 -12.58 -3.48
C VAL A 41 -3.65 -11.81 -3.70
N TRP A 42 -2.52 -12.50 -3.56
CA TRP A 42 -1.21 -11.92 -3.82
C TRP A 42 -0.90 -11.96 -5.32
N LEU A 43 -0.42 -10.83 -5.83
CA LEU A 43 0.02 -10.67 -7.21
C LEU A 43 1.55 -10.67 -7.30
N LYS A 44 2.09 -10.10 -8.38
CA LYS A 44 3.53 -9.98 -8.57
C LYS A 44 4.14 -8.96 -7.59
N PRO A 45 5.41 -9.14 -7.18
CA PRO A 45 6.14 -8.11 -6.45
C PRO A 45 6.17 -6.79 -7.22
N VAL A 46 6.11 -5.68 -6.48
CA VAL A 46 6.33 -4.35 -7.04
C VAL A 46 7.78 -4.26 -7.49
N THR A 47 8.01 -3.87 -8.74
CA THR A 47 9.35 -3.69 -9.29
C THR A 47 9.98 -2.39 -8.78
N ASP A 48 11.31 -2.31 -8.79
CA ASP A 48 12.02 -1.09 -8.42
C ASP A 48 11.58 0.11 -9.27
N ALA A 49 11.32 -0.12 -10.56
CA ALA A 49 10.83 0.90 -11.48
C ALA A 49 9.46 1.44 -11.04
N GLU A 50 8.51 0.57 -10.67
CA GLU A 50 7.20 0.97 -10.16
C GLU A 50 7.33 1.70 -8.81
N TYR A 51 8.18 1.19 -7.91
CA TYR A 51 8.44 1.80 -6.61
C TYR A 51 8.99 3.23 -6.74
N HIS A 52 9.94 3.44 -7.65
CA HIS A 52 10.58 4.74 -7.88
C HIS A 52 9.81 5.68 -8.84
N SER A 53 8.71 5.23 -9.43
CA SER A 53 7.87 6.02 -10.36
C SER A 53 6.96 7.04 -9.65
N GLY A 54 6.80 6.93 -8.32
CA GLY A 54 5.98 7.85 -7.53
C GLY A 54 6.54 9.27 -7.46
N PRO A 55 5.75 10.25 -6.99
CA PRO A 55 6.20 11.63 -6.80
C PRO A 55 7.46 11.64 -5.93
N LYS A 56 8.57 12.14 -6.48
CA LYS A 56 9.75 12.50 -5.72
C LYS A 56 9.43 13.80 -4.98
N HIS A 57 9.89 13.87 -3.74
CA HIS A 57 9.58 14.94 -2.78
C HIS A 57 9.59 16.36 -3.35
#